data_AF-A0A6I5CJT2-F1
#
_entry.id   AF-A0A6I5CJT2-F1
#
_cell.length_a   1.000
_cell.length_b   1.000
_cell.length_c   1.000
_cell.angle_alpha   90.00
_cell.angle_beta   90.00
_cell.angle_gamma   90.00
#
_symmetry.space_group_name_H-M   'P 1'
#
loop_
_entity.id
_entity.type
_entity.pdbx_description
1 polymer ?
#
loop_
_entity_poly.entity_id
_entity_poly.type
_entity_poly.pdbx_seq_one_letter_code
_entity_poly.pdbx_strand_id
1 'polypeptide(L)'
;MRRPLSKPLEESEWKPLPRTRGREHYSYGPSTVRAGFFAGDPEPYGPAGSAATWMINPLDGVLLRPHTDPARLYGCCRRDGLGGPNLLCARCGGEAGVEISDCWTEYDVRLLGSAVVPEPGGSGTWSSGA
;
A
#
# COMPACT_ATOMS: atom_id res chain seq x y z
N MET A 1 -35.07 -14.69 -15.77
CA MET A 1 -34.30 -15.65 -16.59
C MET A 1 -32.82 -15.29 -16.49
N ARG A 2 -31.96 -16.15 -15.95
CA ARG A 2 -30.52 -15.88 -15.80
C ARG A 2 -29.81 -16.22 -17.11
N ARG A 3 -29.08 -15.26 -17.69
CA ARG A 3 -28.21 -15.50 -18.85
C ARG A 3 -27.09 -16.48 -18.44
N PRO A 4 -26.80 -17.53 -19.22
CA PRO A 4 -25.65 -18.37 -18.95
C PRO A 4 -24.36 -17.57 -19.21
N LEU A 5 -23.37 -17.75 -18.34
CA LEU A 5 -22.02 -17.21 -18.54
C LEU A 5 -21.47 -17.78 -19.86
N SER A 6 -21.00 -16.90 -20.74
CA SER A 6 -20.44 -17.30 -22.02
C SER A 6 -19.09 -17.98 -21.81
N LYS A 7 -19.02 -19.25 -22.25
CA LYS A 7 -17.89 -20.21 -22.20
C LYS A 7 -17.61 -20.80 -20.81
N PRO A 8 -17.26 -22.10 -20.71
CA PRO A 8 -16.78 -22.68 -19.46
C PRO A 8 -15.57 -21.90 -18.96
N LEU A 9 -15.47 -21.68 -17.65
CA LEU A 9 -14.24 -21.23 -17.02
C LEU A 9 -13.18 -22.32 -17.30
N GLU A 10 -12.19 -22.02 -18.13
CA GLU A 10 -11.00 -22.87 -18.22
C GLU A 10 -10.21 -22.70 -16.93
N GLU A 11 -10.05 -23.79 -16.16
CA GLU A 11 -9.02 -23.87 -15.14
C GLU A 11 -7.66 -23.88 -15.84
N SER A 12 -7.04 -22.71 -15.92
CA SER A 12 -5.63 -22.61 -16.28
C SER A 12 -4.80 -22.88 -15.04
N GLU A 13 -4.00 -23.95 -15.07
CA GLU A 13 -2.99 -24.20 -14.04
C GLU A 13 -2.06 -22.99 -13.94
N TRP A 14 -1.96 -22.40 -12.74
CA TRP A 14 -1.09 -21.26 -12.50
C TRP A 14 0.35 -21.66 -12.80
N LYS A 15 0.93 -21.10 -13.86
CA LYS A 15 2.35 -21.23 -14.15
C LYS A 15 3.10 -20.17 -13.36
N PRO A 16 3.90 -20.55 -12.34
CA PRO A 16 4.70 -19.58 -11.61
C PRO A 16 5.61 -18.84 -12.60
N LEU A 17 5.61 -17.51 -12.53
CA LEU A 17 6.63 -16.73 -13.23
C LEU A 17 8.02 -17.15 -12.74
N PRO A 18 9.05 -17.14 -13.62
CA PRO A 18 10.38 -17.58 -13.26
C PRO A 18 10.94 -16.81 -12.07
N ARG A 19 11.63 -17.53 -11.17
CA ARG A 19 12.42 -16.92 -10.09
C ARG A 19 13.67 -16.24 -10.67
N THR A 20 13.54 -15.01 -11.17
CA THR A 20 14.62 -14.01 -11.13
C THR A 20 15.26 -13.92 -9.70
N ARG A 21 16.32 -13.15 -9.50
CA ARG A 21 16.85 -12.84 -8.16
C ARG A 21 16.79 -11.32 -7.99
N GLY A 22 16.27 -10.83 -6.85
CA GLY A 22 16.18 -9.41 -6.55
C GLY A 22 14.82 -9.00 -5.96
N ARG A 23 14.62 -7.70 -5.71
CA ARG A 23 13.34 -7.15 -5.22
C ARG A 23 12.24 -7.07 -6.30
N GLU A 24 12.56 -7.49 -7.53
CA GLU A 24 11.70 -7.40 -8.71
C GLU A 24 10.81 -8.65 -8.90
N HIS A 25 10.83 -9.55 -7.92
CA HIS A 25 10.30 -10.91 -8.01
C HIS A 25 8.79 -11.05 -8.07
N TYR A 26 8.06 -9.99 -7.75
CA TYR A 26 6.61 -10.01 -7.66
C TYR A 26 6.10 -8.70 -8.25
N SER A 27 5.30 -8.82 -9.30
CA SER A 27 4.46 -7.73 -9.76
C SER A 27 3.66 -7.20 -8.58
N TYR A 28 3.55 -5.89 -8.45
CA TYR A 28 2.74 -5.25 -7.43
C TYR A 28 1.36 -5.90 -7.37
N GLY A 29 0.96 -6.36 -6.17
CA GLY A 29 -0.43 -6.75 -5.95
C GLY A 29 -1.35 -5.57 -6.25
N PRO A 30 -2.61 -5.80 -6.63
CA PRO A 30 -3.54 -4.69 -6.77
C PRO A 30 -3.67 -3.98 -5.42
N SER A 31 -3.27 -2.71 -5.37
CA SER A 31 -3.44 -1.89 -4.18
C SER A 31 -4.92 -1.80 -3.81
N THR A 32 -5.20 -1.91 -2.52
CA THR A 32 -6.54 -1.68 -1.94
C THR A 32 -7.00 -0.24 -2.18
N VAL A 33 -6.04 0.68 -2.35
CA VAL A 33 -6.27 2.09 -2.67
C VAL A 33 -5.80 2.43 -4.07
N ARG A 34 -6.68 3.02 -4.89
CA ARG A 34 -6.32 3.52 -6.22
C ARG A 34 -5.28 4.64 -6.12
N ALA A 35 -4.29 4.66 -7.01
CA ALA A 35 -3.31 5.76 -7.07
C ALA A 35 -4.01 7.13 -7.23
N GLY A 36 -3.53 8.12 -6.49
CA GLY A 36 -4.11 9.46 -6.36
C GLY A 36 -5.27 9.57 -5.35
N PHE A 37 -5.57 8.50 -4.60
CA PHE A 37 -6.60 8.48 -3.57
C PHE A 37 -6.04 8.02 -2.23
N PHE A 38 -6.78 8.29 -1.16
CA PHE A 38 -6.55 7.74 0.16
C PHE A 38 -7.85 7.19 0.74
N ALA A 39 -7.75 6.28 1.71
CA ALA A 39 -8.87 5.72 2.45
C ALA A 39 -8.58 5.76 3.94
N GLY A 40 -9.61 6.00 4.76
CA GLY A 40 -9.51 5.82 6.21
C GLY A 40 -9.79 4.36 6.58
N ASP A 41 -8.97 3.76 7.44
CA ASP A 41 -9.25 2.46 8.04
C ASP A 41 -10.12 2.66 9.30
N PRO A 42 -11.41 2.28 9.28
CA PRO A 42 -12.28 2.47 10.44
C PRO A 42 -11.95 1.50 11.57
N GLU A 43 -11.22 0.41 11.30
CA GLU A 43 -10.92 -0.65 12.26
C GLU A 43 -9.45 -1.10 12.13
N PRO A 44 -8.50 -0.24 12.54
CA PRO A 44 -7.08 -0.46 12.29
C PRO A 44 -6.49 -1.58 13.18
N TYR A 45 -6.60 -2.82 12.70
CA TYR A 45 -5.97 -4.01 13.30
C TYR A 45 -4.69 -4.46 12.57
N GLY A 46 -4.19 -3.62 11.67
CA GLY A 46 -2.93 -3.88 10.99
C GLY A 46 -1.74 -3.83 11.97
N PRO A 47 -0.52 -4.07 11.48
CA PRO A 47 0.68 -4.14 12.33
C PRO A 47 1.00 -2.86 13.15
N ALA A 48 0.57 -1.70 12.68
CA ALA A 48 0.67 -0.44 13.42
C ALA A 48 -0.47 -0.23 14.44
N GLY A 49 -1.43 -1.17 14.52
CA GLY A 49 -2.63 -1.08 15.35
C GLY A 49 -3.38 0.22 15.12
N SER A 50 -4.03 0.73 16.18
CA SER A 50 -4.82 1.95 16.15
C SER A 50 -4.05 3.24 15.85
N ALA A 51 -2.71 3.18 15.76
CA ALA A 51 -1.91 4.31 15.36
C ALA A 51 -1.94 4.56 13.84
N ALA A 52 -2.18 3.53 13.02
CA ALA A 52 -2.32 3.70 11.57
C ALA A 52 -3.79 3.92 11.20
N THR A 53 -4.06 4.99 10.46
CA THR A 53 -5.45 5.41 10.17
C THR A 53 -5.72 5.69 8.70
N TRP A 54 -4.69 6.04 7.93
CA TRP A 54 -4.85 6.42 6.52
C TRP A 54 -4.08 5.49 5.60
N MET A 55 -4.75 4.95 4.60
CA MET A 55 -4.17 4.07 3.59
C MET A 55 -4.00 4.84 2.28
N ILE A 56 -2.84 4.69 1.65
CA ILE A 56 -2.55 5.22 0.31
C ILE A 56 -2.02 4.12 -0.60
N ASN A 57 -2.06 4.35 -1.91
CA ASN A 57 -1.32 3.52 -2.84
C ASN A 57 0.19 3.66 -2.57
N PRO A 58 0.98 2.57 -2.58
CA PRO A 58 2.43 2.69 -2.37
C PRO A 58 3.14 3.58 -3.40
N LEU A 59 2.58 3.74 -4.61
CA LEU A 59 3.11 4.66 -5.63
C LEU A 59 2.93 6.14 -5.27
N ASP A 60 2.00 6.46 -4.38
CA ASP A 60 1.76 7.83 -3.92
C ASP A 60 2.66 8.21 -2.73
N GLY A 61 3.43 7.25 -2.20
CA GLY A 61 4.35 7.41 -1.07
C GLY A 61 5.61 8.22 -1.41
N VAL A 62 5.45 9.49 -1.73
CA VAL A 62 6.56 10.41 -2.04
C VAL A 62 7.26 10.91 -0.78
N LEU A 63 8.57 11.17 -0.87
CA LEU A 63 9.40 11.63 0.27
C LEU A 63 9.35 10.73 1.51
N LEU A 64 9.07 9.44 1.31
CA LEU A 64 9.23 8.40 2.30
C LEU A 64 10.53 7.64 2.01
N ARG A 65 11.18 7.16 3.07
CA ARG A 65 12.35 6.30 2.96
C ARG A 65 12.22 5.11 3.92
N PRO A 66 12.88 3.98 3.64
CA PRO A 66 12.89 2.87 4.57
C PRO A 66 13.45 3.26 5.95
N HIS A 67 12.92 2.62 6.99
CA HIS A 67 13.44 2.70 8.34
C HIS A 67 14.90 2.23 8.41
N THR A 68 15.69 2.83 9.30
CA THR A 68 17.13 2.52 9.43
C THR A 68 17.41 1.25 10.22
N ASP A 69 16.52 0.89 11.15
CA ASP A 69 16.52 -0.40 11.85
C ASP A 69 16.08 -1.53 10.90
N PRO A 70 16.96 -2.50 10.60
CA PRO A 70 16.63 -3.66 9.77
C PRO A 70 15.49 -4.53 10.33
N ALA A 71 15.26 -4.53 11.64
CA ALA A 71 14.16 -5.27 12.25
C ALA A 71 12.76 -4.72 11.87
N ARG A 72 12.70 -3.53 11.27
CA ARG A 72 11.45 -2.98 10.71
C ARG A 72 11.20 -3.42 9.27
N LEU A 73 12.15 -4.12 8.65
CA LEU A 73 12.21 -4.32 7.20
C LEU A 73 11.94 -5.79 6.81
N TYR A 74 11.15 -6.53 7.60
CA TYR A 74 10.83 -7.94 7.34
C TYR A 74 9.84 -8.17 6.18
N GLY A 75 9.94 -9.37 5.62
CA GLY A 75 9.06 -9.92 4.59
C GLY A 75 9.82 -10.88 3.66
N CYS A 76 9.07 -11.73 2.96
CA CYS A 76 9.62 -12.73 2.04
C CYS A 76 10.07 -12.07 0.74
N CYS A 77 9.15 -11.31 0.14
CA CYS A 77 9.28 -10.72 -1.18
C CYS A 77 9.55 -9.22 -1.07
N ARG A 78 8.84 -8.56 -0.15
CA ARG A 78 8.98 -7.13 0.20
C ARG A 78 8.70 -6.91 1.70
N ARG A 79 7.86 -5.93 2.06
CA ARG A 79 7.58 -5.58 3.46
C ARG A 79 6.26 -6.24 3.90
N ASP A 80 6.31 -7.10 4.91
CA ASP A 80 5.11 -7.72 5.48
C ASP A 80 4.33 -6.77 6.42
N GLY A 81 4.99 -5.68 6.84
CA GLY A 81 4.45 -4.70 7.77
C GLY A 81 4.48 -5.13 9.24
N LEU A 82 4.74 -6.41 9.56
CA LEU A 82 4.62 -6.98 10.92
C LEU A 82 5.62 -6.37 11.91
N GLY A 83 6.73 -5.84 11.42
CA GLY A 83 7.74 -5.16 12.22
C GLY A 83 7.32 -3.78 12.75
N GLY A 84 6.09 -3.30 12.49
CA GLY A 84 5.65 -1.95 12.84
C GLY A 84 6.10 -0.89 11.81
N PRO A 85 6.15 0.41 12.17
CA PRO A 85 6.53 1.48 11.25
C PRO A 85 7.85 1.20 10.55
N ASN A 86 7.79 1.14 9.21
CA ASN A 86 8.92 0.79 8.36
C ASN A 86 9.23 1.87 7.31
N LEU A 87 8.44 2.95 7.30
CA LEU A 87 8.66 4.16 6.53
C LEU A 87 8.93 5.35 7.45
N LEU A 88 9.99 6.07 7.14
CA LEU A 88 10.35 7.35 7.75
C LEU A 88 10.09 8.48 6.76
N CYS A 89 9.72 9.65 7.29
CA CYS A 89 9.80 10.89 6.53
C CYS A 89 11.24 11.13 6.08
N ALA A 90 11.46 11.27 4.78
CA ALA A 90 12.81 11.48 4.24
C ALA A 90 13.44 12.81 4.69
N ARG A 91 12.63 13.79 5.11
CA ARG A 91 13.09 15.11 5.54
C ARG A 91 13.46 15.15 7.02
N CYS A 92 12.57 14.77 7.93
CA CYS A 92 12.80 14.88 9.38
C CYS A 92 13.21 13.57 10.05
N GLY A 93 13.05 12.42 9.37
CA GLY A 93 13.39 11.11 9.90
C GLY A 93 12.38 10.52 10.88
N GLY A 94 11.26 11.18 11.15
CA GLY A 94 10.18 10.64 11.99
C GLY A 94 9.44 9.48 11.31
N GLU A 95 8.92 8.54 12.11
CA GLU A 95 8.09 7.44 11.62
C GLU A 95 6.81 7.99 10.97
N ALA A 96 6.56 7.59 9.73
CA ALA A 96 5.46 8.09 8.92
C ALA A 96 4.37 7.03 8.67
N GLY A 97 4.77 5.75 8.59
CA GLY A 97 3.82 4.68 8.28
C GLY A 97 4.46 3.31 8.10
N VAL A 98 3.62 2.40 7.63
CA VAL A 98 3.93 1.00 7.33
C VAL A 98 3.64 0.75 5.85
N GLU A 99 4.67 0.43 5.08
CA GLU A 99 4.54 -0.24 3.80
C GLU A 99 4.16 -1.70 4.04
N ILE A 100 3.05 -2.13 3.44
CA ILE A 100 2.62 -3.52 3.34
C ILE A 100 2.62 -3.87 1.86
N SER A 101 3.56 -4.72 1.45
CA SER A 101 3.83 -4.99 0.04
C SER A 101 4.38 -6.38 -0.23
N ASP A 102 4.37 -7.26 0.76
CA ASP A 102 4.81 -8.66 0.61
C ASP A 102 3.87 -9.43 -0.32
N CYS A 103 4.38 -10.50 -0.93
CA CYS A 103 3.67 -11.28 -1.94
C CYS A 103 2.43 -12.02 -1.42
N TRP A 104 2.24 -12.08 -0.10
CA TRP A 104 1.12 -12.75 0.58
C TRP A 104 0.28 -11.77 1.42
N THR A 105 0.62 -10.49 1.45
CA THR A 105 -0.11 -9.45 2.18
C THR A 105 -0.92 -8.58 1.24
N GLU A 106 -1.62 -7.59 1.79
CA GLU A 106 -2.13 -6.46 1.02
C GLU A 106 -0.99 -5.67 0.35
N TYR A 107 -1.38 -4.70 -0.48
CA TYR A 107 -0.46 -3.86 -1.22
C TYR A 107 -0.80 -2.37 -0.98
N ASP A 108 -0.52 -1.85 0.21
CA ASP A 108 -0.81 -0.47 0.61
C ASP A 108 0.24 0.13 1.55
N VAL A 109 0.20 1.46 1.70
CA VAL A 109 0.94 2.15 2.75
C VAL A 109 -0.06 2.67 3.78
N ARG A 110 0.10 2.25 5.03
CA ARG A 110 -0.71 2.68 6.17
C ARG A 110 0.04 3.75 6.95
N LEU A 111 -0.39 4.99 6.84
CA LEU A 111 0.19 6.16 7.49
C LEU A 111 -0.28 6.25 8.95
N LEU A 112 0.65 6.66 9.82
CA LEU A 112 0.35 6.93 11.21
C LEU A 112 -0.49 8.20 11.31
N GLY A 113 -1.64 8.13 11.97
CA GLY A 113 -2.54 9.27 12.13
C GLY A 113 -1.92 10.44 12.89
N SER A 114 -0.90 10.18 13.71
CA SER A 114 -0.10 11.20 14.39
C SER A 114 0.95 11.88 13.49
N ALA A 115 1.28 11.28 12.35
CA ALA A 115 2.34 11.76 11.44
C ALA A 115 1.80 12.49 10.21
N VAL A 116 0.49 12.43 9.95
CA VAL A 116 -0.13 12.97 8.74
C VAL A 116 -1.40 13.74 9.06
N VAL A 117 -1.67 14.78 8.27
CA VAL A 117 -2.93 15.52 8.29
C VAL A 117 -3.62 15.27 6.95
N PRO A 118 -4.86 14.76 6.93
CA PRO A 118 -5.62 14.64 5.69
C PRO A 118 -6.04 16.04 5.27
N GLU A 119 -5.49 16.51 4.16
CA GLU A 119 -6.01 17.71 3.53
C GLU A 119 -7.27 17.32 2.74
N PRO A 120 -8.44 17.93 3.01
CA PRO A 120 -9.60 17.74 2.14
C PRO A 120 -9.16 18.15 0.74
N GLY A 121 -9.32 17.23 -0.23
CA GLY A 121 -8.83 17.39 -1.59
C GLY A 121 -9.06 18.82 -2.04
N GLY A 122 -7.95 19.54 -2.24
CA GLY A 122 -8.01 20.98 -2.47
C GLY A 122 -9.08 21.25 -3.51
N SER A 123 -9.91 22.26 -3.25
CA SER A 123 -10.71 22.88 -4.28
C SER A 123 -9.75 23.40 -5.34
N GLY A 124 -9.32 22.51 -6.24
CA GLY A 124 -8.95 22.90 -7.58
C GLY A 124 -10.16 23.68 -8.04
N THR A 125 -10.01 24.99 -8.09
CA THR A 125 -10.94 25.85 -8.79
C THR A 125 -10.91 25.34 -10.23
N TRP A 126 -11.86 24.48 -10.57
CA TRP A 126 -12.27 24.33 -11.95
C TRP A 126 -12.91 25.67 -12.28
N SER A 127 -12.08 26.61 -12.75
CA SER A 127 -12.59 27.79 -13.44
C SER A 127 -13.35 27.25 -14.64
N SER A 128 -14.67 27.15 -14.51
CA SER A 128 -15.56 27.13 -15.66
C SER A 128 -15.18 28.36 -16.48
N GLY A 129 -14.55 28.13 -17.64
CA GLY A 129 -14.27 29.18 -18.60
C GLY A 129 -15.54 29.95 -18.92
N ALA A 130 -15.34 31.26 -19.12
CA ALA A 130 -16.33 32.31 -19.33
C ALA A 130 -17.40 32.01 -20.40
#